data_AF-A0A6L9J2V3-F1
#
_entry.id   AF-A0A6L9J2V3-F1
#
_cell.length_a   1.000
_cell.length_b   1.000
_cell.length_c   1.000
_cell.angle_alpha   90.00
_cell.angle_beta   90.00
_cell.angle_gamma   90.00
#
_symmetry.space_group_name_H-M   'P 1'
#
loop_
_entity.id
_entity.type
_entity.pdbx_description
1 polymer ?
#
loop_
_entity_poly.entity_id
_entity_poly.type
_entity_poly.pdbx_seq_one_letter_code
_entity_poly.pdbx_strand_id
1 'polypeptide(L)'
;ARYWGKWSDDAEIEKAAQDFLGMSADDPERLLKHIRIFEMRRFPLAPDNLIQLIKEAGTKPEYNEDDRFTTKTQIVVSAFRALAHVSHPDVRQLALDLIEKRHWIGYAASLLLSNWELEDWALMEMLTKEQLDPFDYHGLGLDILAIFRQHPAPEAAQALFNLYEYGPCSFCRESWPEALASINRLPDWMREECRHDSSFDLREWAENLDAPQSESTD
;
A
#
# COMPACT_ATOMS: atom_id res chain seq x y z
N ALA A 1 -0.18 18.31 10.51
CA ALA A 1 0.78 17.21 10.78
C ALA A 1 1.30 16.61 9.48
N ARG A 2 0.54 15.72 8.79
CA ARG A 2 0.97 15.03 7.55
C ARG A 2 1.67 15.91 6.51
N TYR A 3 0.99 16.96 6.03
CA TYR A 3 1.56 17.85 5.01
C TYR A 3 2.75 18.68 5.47
N TRP A 4 2.79 19.05 6.76
CA TRP A 4 3.96 19.73 7.33
C TRP A 4 5.14 18.75 7.36
N GLY A 5 4.93 17.52 7.84
CA GLY A 5 5.95 16.48 7.87
C GLY A 5 6.52 16.11 6.50
N LYS A 6 5.71 16.22 5.45
CA LYS A 6 6.16 16.01 4.06
C LYS A 6 7.21 17.03 3.60
N TRP A 7 7.13 18.28 4.07
CA TRP A 7 7.90 19.40 3.51
C TRP A 7 8.90 20.05 4.48
N SER A 8 8.84 19.71 5.77
CA SER A 8 9.82 20.16 6.76
C SER A 8 11.24 19.67 6.47
N ASP A 9 12.22 20.34 7.04
CA ASP A 9 13.61 19.90 6.99
C ASP A 9 13.88 18.73 7.95
N ASP A 10 15.02 18.05 7.76
CA ASP A 10 15.33 16.84 8.50
C ASP A 10 15.55 17.07 10.01
N ALA A 11 16.02 18.26 10.40
CA ALA A 11 16.25 18.58 11.81
C ALA A 11 14.93 18.77 12.57
N GLU A 12 13.94 19.41 11.95
CA GLU A 12 12.58 19.51 12.49
C GLU A 12 11.90 18.13 12.61
N ILE A 13 12.13 17.26 11.62
CA ILE A 13 11.58 15.90 11.60
C ILE A 13 12.21 15.02 12.68
N GLU A 14 13.53 15.11 12.87
CA GLU A 14 14.21 14.38 13.95
C GLU A 14 13.71 14.83 15.32
N LYS A 15 13.55 16.14 15.53
CA LYS A 15 12.96 16.67 16.76
C LYS A 15 11.54 16.16 16.99
N ALA A 16 10.69 16.18 15.96
CA ALA A 16 9.34 15.65 16.06
C ALA A 16 9.31 14.15 16.39
N ALA A 17 10.30 13.39 15.91
CA ALA A 17 10.43 11.97 16.22
C ALA A 17 10.88 11.74 17.68
N GLN A 18 11.81 12.55 18.18
CA GLN A 18 12.21 12.53 19.59
C GLN A 18 11.04 12.89 20.51
N ASP A 19 10.25 13.91 20.14
CA ASP A 19 9.05 14.30 20.88
C ASP A 19 8.03 13.15 20.92
N PHE A 20 7.85 12.43 19.80
CA PHE A 20 7.00 11.23 19.73
C PHE A 20 7.45 10.13 20.70
N LEU A 21 8.76 9.86 20.81
CA LEU A 21 9.29 8.86 21.74
C LEU A 21 9.03 9.17 23.22
N GLY A 22 8.91 10.46 23.56
CA GLY A 22 8.63 10.91 24.92
C GLY A 22 7.14 10.94 25.30
N MET A 23 6.23 10.54 24.41
CA MET A 23 4.79 10.65 24.67
C MET A 23 4.25 9.47 25.48
N SER A 24 3.40 9.78 26.47
CA SER A 24 2.59 8.78 27.14
C SER A 24 1.38 8.38 26.27
N ALA A 25 0.94 7.13 26.42
CA ALA A 25 -0.31 6.64 25.84
C ALA A 25 -1.56 7.32 26.43
N ASP A 26 -1.43 8.09 27.51
CA ASP A 26 -2.52 8.80 28.18
C ASP A 26 -3.11 9.96 27.36
N ASP A 27 -2.44 10.39 26.28
CA ASP A 27 -2.95 11.40 25.34
C ASP A 27 -2.92 10.86 23.90
N PRO A 28 -3.89 9.99 23.54
CA PRO A 28 -3.90 9.33 22.23
C PRO A 28 -4.14 10.32 21.08
N GLU A 29 -4.80 11.44 21.33
CA GLU A 29 -5.02 12.49 20.32
C GLU A 29 -3.72 13.22 19.97
N ARG A 30 -2.90 13.53 20.98
CA ARG A 30 -1.58 14.10 20.75
C ARG A 30 -0.65 13.09 20.07
N LEU A 31 -0.66 11.84 20.52
CA LEU A 31 0.12 10.75 19.91
C LEU A 31 -0.22 10.61 18.43
N LEU A 32 -1.52 10.55 18.10
CA LEU A 32 -2.03 10.46 16.72
C LEU A 32 -1.55 11.64 15.85
N LYS A 33 -1.55 12.86 16.37
CA LYS A 33 -1.07 14.04 15.63
C LYS A 33 0.43 13.97 15.32
N HIS A 34 1.24 13.41 16.22
CA HIS A 34 2.69 13.30 16.02
C HIS A 34 3.04 12.18 15.06
N ILE A 35 2.48 10.99 15.23
CA ILE A 35 2.75 9.87 14.32
C ILE A 35 2.33 10.18 12.87
N ARG A 36 1.27 10.99 12.70
CA ARG A 36 0.81 11.52 11.41
C ARG A 36 1.86 12.33 10.66
N ILE A 37 2.88 12.86 11.32
CA ILE A 37 3.98 13.59 10.66
C ILE A 37 4.75 12.64 9.71
N PHE A 38 4.85 11.37 10.06
CA PHE A 38 5.70 10.38 9.38
C PHE A 38 4.94 9.54 8.34
N GLU A 39 3.65 9.77 8.10
CA GLU A 39 2.90 8.95 7.13
C GLU A 39 3.33 9.13 5.67
N MET A 40 4.05 10.22 5.36
CA MET A 40 4.44 10.57 3.98
C MET A 40 5.96 10.71 3.83
N ARG A 41 6.74 10.24 4.81
CA ARG A 41 8.19 10.35 4.84
C ARG A 41 8.77 9.30 5.81
N ARG A 42 9.99 8.87 5.56
CA ARG A 42 10.77 8.01 6.44
C ARG A 42 10.81 8.53 7.90
N PHE A 43 10.50 7.65 8.85
CA PHE A 43 10.75 7.89 10.27
C PHE A 43 12.27 7.91 10.54
N PRO A 44 12.82 8.97 11.16
CA PRO A 44 14.26 9.19 11.22
C PRO A 44 14.99 8.38 12.31
N LEU A 45 14.26 7.75 13.24
CA LEU A 45 14.81 6.99 14.36
C LEU A 45 14.60 5.47 14.18
N ALA A 46 15.06 4.68 15.15
CA ALA A 46 14.85 3.24 15.17
C ALA A 46 13.34 2.88 15.23
N PRO A 47 12.88 1.85 14.49
CA PRO A 47 11.45 1.58 14.29
C PRO A 47 10.76 0.89 15.48
N ASP A 48 11.48 0.55 16.54
CA ASP A 48 11.02 -0.31 17.65
C ASP A 48 9.68 0.13 18.24
N ASN A 49 9.50 1.43 18.47
CA ASN A 49 8.28 1.97 19.06
C ASN A 49 7.09 1.87 18.11
N LEU A 50 7.30 2.07 16.81
CA LEU A 50 6.25 1.91 15.80
C LEU A 50 5.88 0.43 15.63
N ILE A 51 6.88 -0.46 15.66
CA ILE A 51 6.67 -1.91 15.65
C ILE A 51 5.87 -2.34 16.88
N GLN A 52 6.23 -1.82 18.06
CA GLN A 52 5.54 -2.14 19.31
C GLN A 52 4.07 -1.70 19.29
N LEU A 53 3.76 -0.51 18.76
CA LEU A 53 2.37 -0.05 18.59
C LEU A 53 1.54 -1.02 17.74
N ILE A 54 2.13 -1.61 16.69
CA ILE A 54 1.45 -2.60 15.84
C ILE A 54 1.32 -3.94 16.56
N LYS A 55 2.35 -4.39 17.29
CA LYS A 55 2.33 -5.66 18.02
C LYS A 55 1.33 -5.67 19.18
N GLU A 56 1.14 -4.52 19.83
CA GLU A 56 0.15 -4.34 20.90
C GLU A 56 -1.26 -4.09 20.37
N ALA A 57 -1.41 -3.88 19.05
CA ALA A 57 -2.71 -3.81 18.42
C ALA A 57 -3.43 -5.17 18.50
N GLY A 58 -4.76 -5.13 18.38
CA GLY A 58 -5.53 -6.34 18.12
C GLY A 58 -5.18 -6.97 16.76
N THR A 59 -5.93 -7.97 16.33
CA THR A 59 -5.66 -8.67 15.06
C THR A 59 -6.21 -7.96 13.82
N LYS A 60 -7.11 -7.00 14.01
CA LYS A 60 -7.81 -6.26 12.95
C LYS A 60 -8.22 -4.85 13.41
N PRO A 61 -8.59 -3.94 12.48
CA PRO A 61 -9.10 -2.62 12.82
C PRO A 61 -10.32 -2.68 13.76
N GLU A 62 -10.31 -1.82 14.78
CA GLU A 62 -11.46 -1.56 15.66
C GLU A 62 -12.23 -0.33 15.17
N TYR A 63 -13.56 -0.42 15.15
CA TYR A 63 -14.48 0.63 14.72
C TYR A 63 -15.37 1.10 15.88
N ASN A 64 -15.79 2.36 15.85
CA ASN A 64 -16.77 2.93 16.78
C ASN A 64 -18.22 2.72 16.27
N GLU A 65 -19.20 3.23 17.00
CA GLU A 65 -20.63 3.09 16.68
C GLU A 65 -21.03 3.75 15.34
N ASP A 66 -20.23 4.70 14.84
CA ASP A 66 -20.42 5.39 13.57
C ASP A 66 -19.69 4.71 12.40
N ASP A 67 -19.21 3.48 12.58
CA ASP A 67 -18.42 2.71 11.61
C ASP A 67 -17.11 3.42 11.19
N ARG A 68 -16.51 4.17 12.11
CA ARG A 68 -15.22 4.84 11.93
C ARG A 68 -14.14 4.21 12.78
N PHE A 69 -12.91 4.23 12.29
CA PHE A 69 -11.75 3.80 13.09
C PHE A 69 -11.68 4.53 14.44
N THR A 70 -11.51 3.75 15.51
CA THR A 70 -11.18 4.30 16.84
C THR A 70 -9.85 5.07 16.79
N THR A 71 -9.61 5.97 17.74
CA THR A 71 -8.32 6.68 17.83
C THR A 71 -7.14 5.70 17.93
N LYS A 72 -7.32 4.58 18.65
CA LYS A 72 -6.33 3.50 18.74
C LYS A 72 -6.03 2.89 17.36
N THR A 73 -7.06 2.51 16.61
CA THR A 73 -6.89 2.02 15.22
C THR A 73 -6.21 3.05 14.34
N GLN A 74 -6.57 4.33 14.46
CA GLN A 74 -5.94 5.40 13.67
C GLN A 74 -4.44 5.56 13.99
N ILE A 75 -4.03 5.39 15.25
CA ILE A 75 -2.61 5.39 15.64
C ILE A 75 -1.88 4.22 14.98
N VAL A 76 -2.44 3.01 15.06
CA VAL A 76 -1.85 1.80 14.46
C VAL A 76 -1.73 1.93 12.95
N VAL A 77 -2.77 2.38 12.25
CA VAL A 77 -2.74 2.64 10.80
C VAL A 77 -1.68 3.70 10.44
N SER A 78 -1.51 4.72 11.28
CA SER A 78 -0.45 5.71 11.07
C SER A 78 0.95 5.12 11.28
N ALA A 79 1.10 4.16 12.20
CA ALA A 79 2.34 3.41 12.40
C ALA A 79 2.70 2.55 11.19
N PHE A 80 1.73 1.82 10.61
CA PHE A 80 1.91 1.08 9.36
C PHE A 80 2.43 1.99 8.24
N ARG A 81 1.75 3.12 8.02
CA ARG A 81 2.13 4.09 6.98
C ARG A 81 3.50 4.71 7.21
N ALA A 82 3.87 4.97 8.46
CA ALA A 82 5.20 5.47 8.78
C ALA A 82 6.29 4.41 8.51
N LEU A 83 6.05 3.16 8.89
CA LEU A 83 6.97 2.05 8.66
C LEU A 83 7.10 1.63 7.21
N ALA A 84 6.09 1.86 6.36
CA ALA A 84 6.16 1.62 4.92
C ALA A 84 7.31 2.37 4.22
N HIS A 85 7.80 3.47 4.82
CA HIS A 85 8.94 4.27 4.35
C HIS A 85 10.27 3.89 5.02
N VAL A 86 10.31 2.84 5.83
CA VAL A 86 11.48 2.45 6.62
C VAL A 86 12.03 1.12 6.10
N SER A 87 13.25 1.14 5.56
CA SER A 87 14.00 -0.07 5.22
C SER A 87 14.70 -0.58 6.47
N HIS A 88 14.25 -1.72 7.01
CA HIS A 88 14.79 -2.36 8.21
C HIS A 88 14.37 -3.84 8.29
N PRO A 89 15.27 -4.78 8.64
CA PRO A 89 14.95 -6.22 8.70
C PRO A 89 13.79 -6.54 9.64
N ASP A 90 13.69 -5.88 10.80
CA ASP A 90 12.57 -6.11 11.73
C ASP A 90 11.21 -5.63 11.18
N VAL A 91 11.19 -4.64 10.28
CA VAL A 91 9.96 -4.21 9.60
C VAL A 91 9.54 -5.25 8.58
N ARG A 92 10.49 -5.81 7.83
CA ARG A 92 10.25 -6.96 6.93
C ARG A 92 9.69 -8.15 7.70
N GLN A 93 10.35 -8.54 8.80
CA GLN A 93 9.90 -9.67 9.62
C GLN A 93 8.50 -9.43 10.18
N LEU A 94 8.19 -8.21 10.63
CA LEU A 94 6.85 -7.85 11.07
C LEU A 94 5.81 -8.05 9.95
N ALA A 95 6.12 -7.61 8.73
CA ALA A 95 5.23 -7.76 7.59
C ALA A 95 4.91 -9.23 7.31
N LEU A 96 5.94 -10.08 7.25
CA LEU A 96 5.80 -11.52 7.01
C LEU A 96 4.99 -12.20 8.12
N ASP A 97 5.27 -11.89 9.39
CA ASP A 97 4.53 -12.41 10.54
C ASP A 97 3.03 -12.04 10.49
N LEU A 98 2.72 -10.78 10.14
CA LEU A 98 1.34 -10.29 10.04
C LEU A 98 0.58 -10.98 8.91
N ILE A 99 1.24 -11.12 7.76
CA ILE A 99 0.69 -11.82 6.59
C ILE A 99 0.44 -13.29 6.92
N GLU A 100 1.42 -13.98 7.51
CA GLU A 100 1.29 -15.38 7.92
C GLU A 100 0.09 -15.57 8.87
N LYS A 101 -0.05 -14.69 9.86
CA LYS A 101 -1.11 -14.75 10.89
C LYS A 101 -2.45 -14.21 10.43
N ARG A 102 -2.56 -13.65 9.21
CA ARG A 102 -3.77 -12.98 8.70
C ARG A 102 -4.24 -11.82 9.57
N HIS A 103 -3.28 -11.06 10.09
CA HIS A 103 -3.55 -9.87 10.90
C HIS A 103 -3.30 -8.61 10.06
N TRP A 104 -4.26 -7.68 10.07
CA TRP A 104 -4.13 -6.40 9.36
C TRP A 104 -3.73 -6.55 7.88
N ILE A 105 -4.29 -7.52 7.16
CA ILE A 105 -3.88 -7.84 5.77
C ILE A 105 -3.96 -6.61 4.85
N GLY A 106 -4.97 -5.76 4.99
CA GLY A 106 -5.09 -4.51 4.22
C GLY A 106 -4.00 -3.46 4.48
N TYR A 107 -3.07 -3.71 5.41
CA TYR A 107 -1.94 -2.82 5.72
C TYR A 107 -0.59 -3.54 5.77
N ALA A 108 -0.56 -4.85 6.01
CA ALA A 108 0.68 -5.59 6.20
C ALA A 108 1.56 -5.59 4.94
N ALA A 109 0.96 -5.65 3.75
CA ALA A 109 1.67 -5.60 2.47
C ALA A 109 2.45 -4.27 2.29
N SER A 110 1.91 -3.14 2.73
CA SER A 110 2.60 -1.83 2.66
C SER A 110 3.99 -1.82 3.31
N LEU A 111 4.22 -2.65 4.34
CA LEU A 111 5.51 -2.73 5.04
C LEU A 111 6.62 -3.32 4.16
N LEU A 112 6.26 -4.09 3.14
CA LEU A 112 7.20 -4.63 2.17
C LEU A 112 7.63 -3.59 1.13
N LEU A 113 6.99 -2.41 1.05
CA LEU A 113 7.30 -1.39 0.04
C LEU A 113 8.77 -0.94 0.07
N SER A 114 9.33 -0.70 1.28
CA SER A 114 10.75 -0.35 1.47
C SER A 114 11.64 -1.55 1.80
N ASN A 115 11.07 -2.77 1.77
CA ASN A 115 11.71 -4.01 2.23
C ASN A 115 11.45 -5.18 1.27
N TRP A 116 11.22 -4.87 -0.01
CA TRP A 116 10.75 -5.82 -1.01
C TRP A 116 11.86 -6.79 -1.44
N GLU A 117 11.52 -8.07 -1.56
CA GLU A 117 12.34 -9.10 -2.20
C GLU A 117 11.55 -9.73 -3.37
N LEU A 118 12.24 -10.21 -4.40
CA LEU A 118 11.60 -10.66 -5.64
C LEU A 118 10.63 -11.83 -5.41
N GLU A 119 10.97 -12.70 -4.46
CA GLU A 119 10.21 -13.86 -4.03
C GLU A 119 8.85 -13.50 -3.40
N ASP A 120 8.68 -12.24 -2.96
CA ASP A 120 7.43 -11.76 -2.36
C ASP A 120 6.27 -11.70 -3.36
N TRP A 121 6.51 -11.76 -4.68
CA TRP A 121 5.42 -11.82 -5.66
C TRP A 121 4.52 -13.03 -5.49
N ALA A 122 5.08 -14.19 -5.11
CA ALA A 122 4.30 -15.38 -4.80
C ALA A 122 3.39 -15.17 -3.58
N LEU A 123 3.84 -14.36 -2.61
CA LEU A 123 3.05 -13.99 -1.44
C LEU A 123 1.88 -13.07 -1.83
N MET A 124 2.13 -12.07 -2.68
CA MET A 124 1.07 -11.16 -3.17
C MET A 124 0.03 -11.90 -4.02
N GLU A 125 0.46 -12.84 -4.86
CA GLU A 125 -0.46 -13.69 -5.62
C GLU A 125 -1.38 -14.50 -4.68
N MET A 126 -0.83 -15.07 -3.60
CA MET A 126 -1.61 -15.81 -2.62
C MET A 126 -2.63 -14.91 -1.91
N LEU A 127 -2.20 -13.72 -1.45
CA LEU A 127 -3.06 -12.77 -0.75
C LEU A 127 -4.24 -12.28 -1.59
N THR A 128 -4.01 -12.04 -2.88
CA THR A 128 -5.06 -11.55 -3.81
C THR A 128 -6.13 -12.61 -4.15
N LYS A 129 -5.91 -13.88 -3.78
CA LYS A 129 -6.93 -14.94 -3.90
C LYS A 129 -7.81 -15.06 -2.66
N GLU A 130 -7.48 -14.36 -1.59
CA GLU A 130 -8.23 -14.45 -0.34
C GLU A 130 -9.55 -13.69 -0.41
N GLN A 131 -10.56 -14.22 0.30
CA GLN A 131 -11.82 -13.50 0.49
C GLN A 131 -11.65 -12.48 1.61
N LEU A 132 -11.21 -11.29 1.23
CA LEU A 132 -11.11 -10.14 2.12
C LEU A 132 -12.38 -9.31 2.01
N ASP A 133 -12.67 -8.51 3.04
CA ASP A 133 -13.70 -7.49 2.89
C ASP A 133 -13.26 -6.44 1.84
N PRO A 134 -14.20 -5.70 1.23
CA PRO A 134 -13.89 -4.76 0.17
C PRO A 134 -12.88 -3.68 0.54
N PHE A 135 -12.82 -3.26 1.81
CA PHE A 135 -11.90 -2.22 2.27
C PHE A 135 -10.48 -2.76 2.39
N ASP A 136 -10.31 -3.93 3.00
CA ASP A 136 -9.01 -4.60 3.09
C ASP A 136 -8.49 -4.99 1.70
N TYR A 137 -9.36 -5.48 0.81
CA TYR A 137 -8.97 -5.79 -0.57
C TYR A 137 -8.54 -4.54 -1.35
N HIS A 138 -9.22 -3.41 -1.14
CA HIS A 138 -8.82 -2.13 -1.72
C HIS A 138 -7.44 -1.67 -1.23
N GLY A 139 -7.20 -1.76 0.08
CA GLY A 139 -5.88 -1.46 0.68
C GLY A 139 -4.77 -2.32 0.08
N LEU A 140 -4.97 -3.64 0.07
CA LEU A 140 -4.03 -4.60 -0.52
C LEU A 140 -3.72 -4.28 -1.99
N GLY A 141 -4.75 -3.96 -2.78
CA GLY A 141 -4.56 -3.60 -4.19
C GLY A 141 -3.67 -2.36 -4.35
N LEU A 142 -3.92 -1.29 -3.60
CA LEU A 142 -3.09 -0.08 -3.65
C LEU A 142 -1.64 -0.34 -3.25
N ASP A 143 -1.41 -1.17 -2.23
CA ASP A 143 -0.07 -1.55 -1.78
C ASP A 143 0.66 -2.34 -2.88
N ILE A 144 0.01 -3.35 -3.47
CA ILE A 144 0.57 -4.14 -4.57
C ILE A 144 0.91 -3.26 -5.78
N LEU A 145 0.06 -2.28 -6.12
CA LEU A 145 0.34 -1.34 -7.19
C LEU A 145 1.58 -0.49 -6.90
N ALA A 146 1.70 -0.01 -5.66
CA ALA A 146 2.83 0.82 -5.23
C ALA A 146 4.14 0.03 -5.29
N ILE A 147 4.11 -1.23 -4.85
CA ILE A 147 5.23 -2.17 -4.97
C ILE A 147 5.58 -2.41 -6.43
N PHE A 148 4.59 -2.74 -7.27
CA PHE A 148 4.80 -3.00 -8.70
C PHE A 148 5.46 -1.82 -9.40
N ARG A 149 5.03 -0.60 -9.11
CA ARG A 149 5.62 0.62 -9.70
C ARG A 149 7.10 0.80 -9.36
N GLN A 150 7.57 0.27 -8.22
CA GLN A 150 8.98 0.30 -7.83
C GLN A 150 9.74 -0.94 -8.32
N HIS A 151 9.05 -2.08 -8.47
CA HIS A 151 9.62 -3.38 -8.79
C HIS A 151 8.80 -4.10 -9.88
N PRO A 152 8.74 -3.55 -11.11
CA PRO A 152 7.97 -4.16 -12.18
C PRO A 152 8.61 -5.51 -12.56
N ALA A 153 7.83 -6.59 -12.49
CA ALA A 153 8.30 -7.93 -12.76
C ALA A 153 7.21 -8.79 -13.42
N PRO A 154 7.55 -9.70 -14.36
CA PRO A 154 6.60 -10.64 -14.93
C PRO A 154 5.85 -11.50 -13.89
N GLU A 155 6.49 -11.78 -12.75
CA GLU A 155 5.95 -12.53 -11.62
C GLU A 155 4.74 -11.84 -10.97
N ALA A 156 4.62 -10.51 -11.13
CA ALA A 156 3.48 -9.74 -10.63
C ALA A 156 2.18 -10.03 -11.38
N ALA A 157 2.25 -10.63 -12.58
CA ALA A 157 1.12 -10.73 -13.49
C ALA A 157 -0.11 -11.39 -12.85
N GLN A 158 0.07 -12.48 -12.10
CA GLN A 158 -1.06 -13.18 -11.51
C GLN A 158 -1.70 -12.40 -10.35
N ALA A 159 -0.90 -11.68 -9.55
CA ALA A 159 -1.44 -10.79 -8.52
C ALA A 159 -2.25 -9.63 -9.14
N LEU A 160 -1.71 -8.97 -10.17
CA LEU A 160 -2.41 -7.91 -10.90
C LEU A 160 -3.70 -8.40 -11.58
N PHE A 161 -3.67 -9.61 -12.14
CA PHE A 161 -4.85 -10.27 -12.69
C PHE A 161 -5.94 -10.47 -11.64
N ASN A 162 -5.58 -11.03 -10.48
CA ASN A 162 -6.54 -11.26 -9.40
C ASN A 162 -7.14 -9.94 -8.89
N LEU A 163 -6.34 -8.86 -8.83
CA LEU A 163 -6.83 -7.53 -8.47
C LEU A 163 -7.85 -6.97 -9.49
N TYR A 164 -7.65 -7.23 -10.78
CA TYR A 164 -8.61 -6.85 -11.82
C TYR A 164 -9.91 -7.65 -11.73
N GLU A 165 -9.81 -8.96 -11.53
CA GLU A 165 -10.95 -9.88 -11.54
C GLU A 165 -11.82 -9.76 -10.28
N TYR A 166 -11.18 -9.68 -9.11
CA TYR A 166 -11.89 -9.72 -7.82
C TYR A 166 -11.99 -8.34 -7.14
N GLY A 167 -11.34 -7.32 -7.68
CA GLY A 167 -11.34 -5.97 -7.12
C GLY A 167 -12.72 -5.31 -7.16
N PRO A 168 -13.26 -4.81 -6.04
CA PRO A 168 -14.61 -4.23 -6.00
C PRO A 168 -14.67 -2.78 -6.50
N CYS A 169 -13.52 -2.13 -6.71
CA CYS A 169 -13.44 -0.70 -7.01
C CYS A 169 -13.21 -0.46 -8.50
N SER A 170 -14.22 0.10 -9.18
CA SER A 170 -14.14 0.45 -10.61
C SER A 170 -13.02 1.45 -10.90
N PHE A 171 -12.77 2.41 -10.01
CA PHE A 171 -11.68 3.38 -10.17
C PHE A 171 -10.29 2.72 -10.09
N CYS A 172 -10.09 1.81 -9.13
CA CYS A 172 -8.82 1.09 -9.02
C CYS A 172 -8.58 0.15 -10.22
N ARG A 173 -9.65 -0.32 -10.86
CA ARG A 173 -9.61 -1.26 -11.98
C ARG A 173 -8.77 -0.75 -13.16
N GLU A 174 -8.75 0.56 -13.38
CA GLU A 174 -8.04 1.20 -14.50
C GLU A 174 -6.52 0.97 -14.46
N SER A 175 -5.94 0.88 -13.26
CA SER A 175 -4.48 0.78 -13.11
C SER A 175 -3.92 -0.63 -13.38
N TRP A 176 -4.74 -1.68 -13.30
CA TRP A 176 -4.26 -3.07 -13.41
C TRP A 176 -3.93 -3.47 -14.86
N PRO A 177 -4.78 -3.17 -15.86
CA PRO A 177 -4.47 -3.43 -17.27
C PRO A 177 -3.20 -2.69 -17.72
N GLU A 178 -3.03 -1.43 -17.30
CA GLU A 178 -1.83 -0.65 -17.59
C GLU A 178 -0.57 -1.32 -17.03
N ALA A 179 -0.62 -1.75 -15.76
CA ALA A 179 0.47 -2.47 -15.12
C ALA A 179 0.80 -3.77 -15.88
N LEU A 180 -0.21 -4.58 -16.22
CA LEU A 180 -0.03 -5.82 -17.00
C LEU A 180 0.55 -5.57 -18.40
N ALA A 181 0.14 -4.49 -19.07
CA ALA A 181 0.68 -4.11 -20.37
C ALA A 181 2.16 -3.75 -20.28
N SER A 182 2.56 -3.02 -19.22
CA SER A 182 3.95 -2.58 -19.03
C SER A 182 4.96 -3.72 -18.89
N ILE A 183 4.51 -4.91 -18.48
CA ILE A 183 5.32 -6.14 -18.40
C ILE A 183 5.02 -7.15 -19.52
N ASN A 184 4.30 -6.75 -20.57
CA ASN A 184 3.90 -7.62 -21.68
C ASN A 184 3.15 -8.88 -21.21
N ARG A 185 2.19 -8.70 -20.31
CA ARG A 185 1.34 -9.76 -19.73
C ARG A 185 -0.17 -9.45 -19.80
N LEU A 186 -0.58 -8.38 -20.47
CA LEU A 186 -1.99 -8.05 -20.67
C LEU A 186 -2.66 -9.07 -21.61
N PRO A 187 -3.69 -9.83 -21.16
CA PRO A 187 -4.44 -10.73 -22.04
C PRO A 187 -5.29 -9.98 -23.07
N ASP A 188 -5.45 -10.56 -24.26
CA ASP A 188 -6.26 -9.96 -25.34
C ASP A 188 -7.72 -9.75 -24.95
N TRP A 189 -8.31 -10.66 -24.18
CA TRP A 189 -9.69 -10.53 -23.71
C TRP A 189 -9.84 -9.32 -22.76
N MET A 190 -8.84 -9.05 -21.92
CA MET A 190 -8.87 -7.94 -20.97
C MET A 190 -8.70 -6.61 -21.70
N ARG A 191 -7.82 -6.59 -22.71
CA ARG A 191 -7.68 -5.47 -23.65
C ARG A 191 -9.01 -5.18 -24.35
N GLU A 192 -9.69 -6.21 -24.87
CA GLU A 192 -10.98 -6.04 -25.52
C GLU A 192 -12.04 -5.52 -24.54
N GLU A 193 -12.07 -6.03 -23.30
CA GLU A 193 -12.98 -5.51 -22.29
C GLU A 193 -12.74 -4.02 -22.00
N CYS A 194 -11.49 -3.59 -21.88
CA CYS A 194 -11.13 -2.19 -21.66
C CYS A 194 -11.67 -1.24 -22.75
N ARG A 195 -11.85 -1.70 -24.00
CA ARG A 195 -12.43 -0.88 -25.09
C ARG A 195 -13.92 -0.55 -24.87
N HIS A 196 -14.60 -1.36 -24.07
CA HIS A 196 -16.02 -1.19 -23.74
C HIS A 196 -16.23 -0.75 -22.29
N ASP A 197 -15.16 -0.41 -21.56
CA ASP A 197 -15.27 0.01 -20.16
C ASP A 197 -16.07 1.33 -20.04
N SER A 198 -16.70 1.55 -18.89
CA SER A 198 -17.39 2.80 -18.58
C SER A 198 -16.45 4.02 -18.49
N SER A 199 -15.18 3.81 -18.13
CA SER A 199 -14.16 4.85 -18.03
C SER A 199 -13.72 5.34 -19.41
N PHE A 200 -13.77 6.66 -19.64
CA PHE A 200 -13.26 7.25 -20.88
C PHE A 200 -11.76 7.04 -21.02
N ASP A 201 -11.01 7.28 -19.94
CA ASP A 201 -9.55 7.20 -19.94
C ASP A 201 -9.07 5.76 -20.26
N LEU A 202 -9.74 4.75 -19.70
CA LEU A 202 -9.39 3.35 -19.97
C LEU A 202 -9.71 2.92 -21.41
N ARG A 203 -10.81 3.42 -21.99
CA ARG A 203 -11.14 3.18 -23.41
C ARG A 203 -10.11 3.83 -24.33
N GLU A 204 -9.79 5.11 -24.10
CA GLU A 204 -8.79 5.85 -24.88
C GLU A 204 -7.41 5.17 -24.78
N TRP A 205 -7.01 4.73 -23.59
CA TRP A 205 -5.79 3.95 -23.40
C TRP A 205 -5.79 2.66 -24.22
N ALA A 206 -6.88 1.88 -24.17
CA ALA A 206 -6.98 0.60 -24.87
C ALA A 206 -6.94 0.76 -26.40
N GLU A 207 -7.53 1.82 -26.96
CA GLU A 207 -7.45 2.16 -28.39
C GLU A 207 -6.03 2.53 -28.81
N ASN A 208 -5.29 3.25 -27.96
CA ASN A 208 -3.92 3.70 -28.26
C ASN A 208 -2.87 2.59 -28.23
N LEU A 209 -3.12 1.46 -27.55
CA LEU A 209 -2.19 0.34 -27.54
C LEU A 209 -2.00 -0.32 -28.92
N ASP A 210 -2.98 -0.19 -29.81
CA ASP A 210 -2.97 -0.79 -31.15
C ASP A 210 -2.59 0.22 -32.24
N ALA A 211 -2.37 1.48 -31.88
CA ALA A 211 -1.89 2.47 -32.82
C ALA A 211 -0.51 2.03 -33.35
N PRO A 212 -0.30 1.99 -34.67
CA PRO A 212 1.02 1.68 -35.22
C PRO A 212 2.02 2.68 -34.64
N GLN A 213 3.06 2.18 -33.97
CA GLN A 213 4.18 3.02 -33.56
C GLN A 213 4.74 3.65 -34.83
N SER A 214 4.54 4.95 -35.01
CA SER A 214 5.10 5.69 -36.13
C SER A 214 6.60 5.44 -36.15
N GLU A 215 7.08 4.76 -37.19
CA GLU A 215 8.50 4.57 -37.45
C GLU A 215 9.17 5.95 -37.35
N SER A 216 10.12 6.11 -36.44
CA SER A 216 10.98 7.29 -36.44
C SER A 216 11.79 7.25 -37.72
N THR A 217 11.37 8.04 -38.71
CA THR A 217 12.20 8.32 -39.87
C THR A 217 13.41 9.13 -39.43
N ASP A 218 14.56 8.46 -39.32
CA ASP A 218 15.89 9.07 -39.46
C ASP A 218 16.07 9.68 -40.87
#